data_AF-A0A3D8HR34-F1
#
_entry.id   AF-A0A3D8HR34-F1
#
_cell.length_a   1.000
_cell.length_b   1.000
_cell.length_c   1.000
_cell.angle_alpha   90.00
_cell.angle_beta   90.00
_cell.angle_gamma   90.00
#
_symmetry.space_group_name_H-M   'P 1'
#
loop_
_entity.id
_entity.type
_entity.pdbx_description
1 polymer ?
#
loop_
_entity_poly.entity_id
_entity_poly.type
_entity_poly.pdbx_seq_one_letter_code
_entity_poly.pdbx_strand_id
1 'polypeptide(L)'
;MRNATSKSLKLGCLCAIFGFLFCGCSFFGMGGQGNGYVKFFKPAIPKEKVERLLASGNYPNEIKVIKVMNINELLSVAGSLHNEYGCILIGEAGFEGALSEEDNPAEVARRSGANVYINLVEYSRTASGTYTTMMPTTSHTTTNSNASAFGSGGWASGSGSSTSMTYSSVPITRSYSVDRYAQSAVFYLCD
;
A
#
# COMPACT_ATOMS: atom_id res chain seq x y z
N MET A 1 56.67 16.01 16.66
CA MET A 1 57.03 14.58 16.77
C MET A 1 55.88 13.84 17.44
N ARG A 2 55.53 12.65 16.91
CA ARG A 2 54.48 11.69 17.31
C ARG A 2 53.05 12.06 16.86
N ASN A 3 52.27 11.21 16.22
CA ASN A 3 52.52 9.95 15.52
C ASN A 3 51.27 9.68 14.67
N ALA A 4 51.45 9.28 13.40
CA ALA A 4 50.37 8.82 12.55
C ALA A 4 49.78 7.51 13.10
N THR A 5 48.45 7.40 13.17
CA THR A 5 47.76 6.10 13.13
C THR A 5 46.50 6.26 12.28
N SER A 6 46.65 5.98 10.99
CA SER A 6 45.55 5.67 10.09
C SER A 6 44.85 4.40 10.60
N LYS A 7 43.65 4.54 11.15
CA LYS A 7 42.74 3.40 11.30
C LYS A 7 41.82 3.37 10.10
N SER A 8 42.18 2.55 9.13
CA SER A 8 41.32 2.08 8.07
C SER A 8 40.13 1.32 8.68
N LEU A 9 39.04 2.03 9.00
CA LEU A 9 37.79 1.39 9.40
C LEU A 9 36.94 1.17 8.15
N LYS A 10 37.18 0.00 7.55
CA LYS A 10 36.28 -0.79 6.69
C LYS A 10 35.24 0.02 5.89
N LEU A 11 35.64 0.24 4.63
CA LEU A 11 34.84 0.42 3.42
C LEU A 11 33.86 -0.75 3.16
N GLY A 12 33.14 -1.21 4.19
CA GLY A 12 32.27 -2.38 4.17
C GLY A 12 30.84 -2.11 4.64
N CYS A 13 30.54 -0.89 5.11
CA CYS A 13 29.18 -0.51 5.55
C CYS A 13 28.36 0.16 4.44
N LEU A 14 29.02 0.78 3.44
CA LEU A 14 28.32 1.40 2.30
C LEU A 14 27.67 0.37 1.33
N CYS A 15 28.11 -0.89 1.35
CA CYS A 15 27.60 -1.91 0.43
C CYS A 15 26.20 -2.42 0.80
N ALA A 16 25.77 -2.24 2.06
CA ALA A 16 24.42 -2.62 2.50
C ALA A 16 23.33 -1.69 1.94
N ILE A 17 23.69 -0.48 1.51
CA ILE A 17 22.75 0.52 0.97
C ILE A 17 22.38 0.22 -0.50
N PHE A 18 23.19 -0.58 -1.21
CA PHE A 18 23.06 -0.83 -2.65
C PHE A 18 22.88 -2.33 -3.02
N GLY A 19 22.59 -3.18 -2.04
CA GLY A 19 22.52 -4.64 -2.20
C GLY A 19 21.14 -5.22 -2.51
N PHE A 20 20.13 -4.42 -2.83
CA PHE A 20 18.84 -4.92 -3.31
C PHE A 20 18.41 -4.15 -4.55
N LEU A 21 19.15 -4.45 -5.63
CA LEU A 21 18.58 -4.60 -6.96
C LEU A 21 17.12 -5.05 -6.83
N PHE A 22 16.22 -4.31 -7.47
CA PHE A 22 14.83 -4.63 -7.78
C PHE A 22 14.67 -6.11 -8.19
N CYS A 23 14.75 -7.04 -7.23
CA CYS A 23 14.53 -8.46 -7.45
C CYS A 23 13.02 -8.66 -7.32
N GLY A 24 12.33 -8.26 -8.40
CA GLY A 24 11.41 -9.16 -9.11
C GLY A 24 10.36 -9.91 -8.31
N CYS A 25 9.90 -9.39 -7.18
CA CYS A 25 8.70 -9.89 -6.51
C CYS A 25 7.69 -8.75 -6.40
N SER A 26 7.08 -8.43 -7.54
CA SER A 26 5.82 -7.69 -7.60
C SER A 26 4.73 -8.51 -6.92
N PHE A 27 4.71 -8.52 -5.59
CA PHE A 27 3.55 -8.97 -4.84
C PHE A 27 2.47 -7.90 -4.98
N PHE A 28 1.64 -8.07 -6.02
CA PHE A 28 0.31 -7.48 -6.10
C PHE A 28 -0.50 -8.00 -4.91
N GLY A 29 -0.35 -7.35 -3.76
CA GLY A 29 -1.24 -7.53 -2.62
C GLY A 29 -2.52 -6.75 -2.88
N MET A 30 -3.63 -7.47 -3.06
CA MET A 30 -4.98 -6.95 -2.93
C MET A 30 -5.10 -6.02 -1.72
N GLY A 31 -5.79 -4.89 -1.90
CA GLY A 31 -5.94 -3.84 -0.91
C GLY A 31 -6.46 -4.37 0.43
N GLY A 32 -5.58 -4.38 1.42
CA GLY A 32 -5.96 -4.24 2.81
C GLY A 32 -5.61 -2.82 3.22
N GLN A 33 -6.54 -2.12 3.87
CA GLN A 33 -6.30 -0.92 4.68
C GLN A 33 -5.40 -1.31 5.88
N GLY A 34 -4.16 -1.68 5.60
CA GLY A 34 -3.15 -1.97 6.59
C GLY A 34 -1.99 -1.01 6.39
N ASN A 35 -1.43 -0.51 7.48
CA ASN A 35 -0.25 0.33 7.46
C ASN A 35 0.88 -0.40 6.69
N GLY A 36 1.15 0.05 5.45
CA GLY A 36 2.15 -0.57 4.57
C GLY A 36 3.55 -0.55 5.19
N TYR A 37 3.86 0.47 5.98
CA TYR A 37 5.14 0.57 6.67
C TYR A 37 5.32 -0.55 7.70
N VAL A 38 4.27 -0.95 8.42
CA VAL A 38 4.34 -2.10 9.35
C VAL A 38 4.58 -3.40 8.60
N LYS A 39 3.90 -3.58 7.47
CA LYS A 39 3.98 -4.82 6.68
C LYS A 39 5.35 -5.03 6.03
N PHE A 40 5.97 -3.94 5.57
CA PHE A 40 7.24 -3.99 4.85
C PHE A 40 8.43 -3.51 5.69
N PHE A 41 8.27 -3.42 7.01
CA PHE A 41 9.35 -3.06 7.92
C PHE A 41 10.42 -4.15 7.98
N LYS A 42 11.67 -3.74 7.80
CA LYS A 42 12.86 -4.58 7.91
C LYS A 42 13.76 -4.01 9.00
N PRO A 43 13.93 -4.71 10.14
CA PRO A 43 14.84 -4.26 11.19
C PRO A 43 16.30 -4.40 10.72
N ALA A 44 17.08 -3.33 10.90
CA ALA A 44 18.53 -3.35 10.67
C ALA A 44 19.30 -3.90 11.87
N ILE A 45 18.73 -3.77 13.08
CA ILE A 45 19.28 -4.31 14.31
C ILE A 45 18.24 -5.15 15.07
N PRO A 46 18.67 -6.17 15.83
CA PRO A 46 17.76 -7.00 16.61
C PRO A 46 17.10 -6.21 17.73
N LYS A 47 15.85 -6.57 18.06
CA LYS A 47 15.00 -5.83 19.01
C LYS A 47 15.65 -5.69 20.39
N GLU A 48 16.33 -6.74 20.86
CA GLU A 48 17.00 -6.76 22.16
C GLU A 48 18.13 -5.73 22.24
N LYS A 49 18.74 -5.40 21.11
CA LYS A 49 19.78 -4.37 21.04
C LYS A 49 19.15 -2.97 21.10
N VAL A 50 18.02 -2.76 20.44
CA VAL A 50 17.27 -1.50 20.51
C VAL A 50 16.84 -1.22 21.95
N GLU A 51 16.25 -2.21 22.62
CA GLU A 51 15.78 -2.07 24.00
C GLU A 51 16.92 -1.75 24.97
N ARG A 52 18.11 -2.37 24.77
CA ARG A 52 19.30 -2.01 25.55
C ARG A 52 19.76 -0.59 25.32
N LEU A 53 19.75 -0.12 24.07
CA LEU A 53 20.11 1.25 23.74
C LEU A 53 19.17 2.22 24.44
N LEU A 54 17.86 2.03 24.27
CA LEU A 54 16.83 2.84 24.93
C LEU A 54 16.93 2.84 26.46
N ALA A 55 17.30 1.72 27.08
CA ALA A 55 17.51 1.64 28.52
C ALA A 55 18.82 2.31 29.00
N SER A 56 19.81 2.44 28.11
CA SER A 56 21.14 2.98 28.42
C SER A 56 21.32 4.46 28.09
N GLY A 57 20.54 4.97 27.14
CA GLY A 57 20.64 6.34 26.63
C GLY A 57 19.49 7.24 27.09
N ASN A 58 19.68 8.55 26.95
CA ASN A 58 18.66 9.56 27.25
C ASN A 58 18.02 10.08 25.95
N TYR A 59 17.39 9.17 25.21
CA TYR A 59 16.80 9.51 23.92
C TYR A 59 15.48 10.29 24.09
N PRO A 60 15.22 11.33 23.28
CA PRO A 60 13.96 12.03 23.33
C PRO A 60 12.82 11.09 22.88
N ASN A 61 11.70 11.15 23.60
CA ASN A 61 10.48 10.41 23.27
C ASN A 61 9.66 11.06 22.14
N GLU A 62 10.08 12.25 21.68
CA GLU A 62 9.44 12.94 20.56
C GLU A 62 9.96 12.40 19.23
N ILE A 63 9.05 12.16 18.28
CA ILE A 63 9.40 11.64 16.97
C ILE A 63 9.60 12.80 16.01
N LYS A 64 10.82 12.96 15.52
CA LYS A 64 11.15 13.93 14.49
C LYS A 64 10.93 13.33 13.10
N VAL A 65 10.18 14.05 12.28
CA VAL A 65 9.89 13.68 10.90
C VAL A 65 10.77 14.51 9.96
N ILE A 66 11.48 13.84 9.04
CA ILE A 66 12.20 14.50 7.96
C ILE A 66 11.58 14.05 6.64
N LYS A 67 10.75 14.91 6.02
CA LYS A 67 10.17 14.64 4.70
C LYS A 67 11.19 15.04 3.63
N VAL A 68 11.48 14.15 2.69
CA VAL A 68 12.38 14.37 1.56
C VAL A 68 11.66 14.11 0.26
N MET A 69 12.05 14.85 -0.79
CA MET A 69 11.34 14.81 -2.08
C MET A 69 12.03 13.91 -3.11
N ASN A 70 13.30 13.62 -2.92
CA ASN A 70 14.08 12.81 -3.85
C ASN A 70 15.08 11.90 -3.11
N ILE A 71 15.60 10.92 -3.84
CA ILE A 71 16.55 9.95 -3.30
C ILE A 71 17.91 10.59 -2.92
N ASN A 72 18.34 11.65 -3.61
CA ASN A 72 19.62 12.30 -3.33
C ASN A 72 19.60 13.02 -1.97
N GLU A 73 18.49 13.67 -1.65
CA GLU A 73 18.20 14.29 -0.36
C GLU A 73 18.14 13.22 0.72
N LEU A 74 17.43 12.12 0.48
CA LEU A 74 17.38 10.99 1.41
C LEU A 74 18.80 10.51 1.75
N LEU A 75 19.66 10.31 0.74
CA LEU A 75 21.04 9.87 0.93
C LEU A 75 21.88 10.90 1.69
N SER A 76 21.72 12.19 1.38
CA SER A 76 22.45 13.26 2.07
C SER A 76 22.06 13.37 3.54
N VAL A 77 20.75 13.31 3.84
CA VAL A 77 20.23 13.38 5.20
C VAL A 77 20.62 12.14 5.98
N ALA A 78 20.42 10.94 5.41
CA ALA A 78 20.83 9.69 6.02
C ALA A 78 22.34 9.66 6.32
N GLY A 79 23.16 10.17 5.39
CA GLY A 79 24.59 10.31 5.56
C GLY A 79 24.96 11.26 6.70
N SER A 80 24.30 12.42 6.80
CA SER A 80 24.53 13.36 7.90
C SER A 80 24.11 12.78 9.25
N LEU A 81 22.94 12.15 9.35
CA LEU A 81 22.45 11.52 10.59
C LEU A 81 23.41 10.44 11.08
N HIS A 82 23.94 9.62 10.17
CA HIS A 82 24.85 8.56 10.55
C HIS A 82 26.26 9.06 10.89
N ASN A 83 26.83 9.95 10.06
CA ASN A 83 28.23 10.33 10.18
C ASN A 83 28.47 11.52 11.12
N GLU A 84 27.54 12.48 11.18
CA GLU A 84 27.71 13.72 11.94
C GLU A 84 27.02 13.64 13.30
N TYR A 85 25.82 13.08 13.34
CA TYR A 85 25.01 12.98 14.57
C TYR A 85 25.14 11.64 15.28
N GLY A 86 25.85 10.66 14.68
CA GLY A 86 26.06 9.34 15.28
C GLY A 86 24.78 8.52 15.46
N CYS A 87 23.72 8.85 14.71
CA CYS A 87 22.45 8.16 14.81
C CYS A 87 22.55 6.70 14.38
N ILE A 88 21.83 5.85 15.09
CA ILE A 88 21.80 4.40 14.89
C ILE A 88 20.62 4.06 13.98
N LEU A 89 20.89 3.37 12.88
CA LEU A 89 19.84 2.84 12.00
C LEU A 89 19.09 1.70 12.71
N ILE A 90 17.78 1.88 12.90
CA ILE A 90 16.89 0.89 13.52
C ILE A 90 16.32 -0.04 12.46
N GLY A 91 15.92 0.52 11.31
CA GLY A 91 15.36 -0.25 10.22
C GLY A 91 14.86 0.62 9.08
N GLU A 92 14.27 -0.03 8.09
CA GLU A 92 13.74 0.60 6.89
C GLU A 92 12.42 -0.05 6.50
N ALA A 93 11.57 0.68 5.79
CA ALA A 93 10.37 0.15 5.17
C ALA A 93 10.23 0.78 3.78
N GLY A 94 9.83 -0.01 2.79
CA GLY A 94 9.66 0.47 1.42
C GLY A 94 8.64 -0.34 0.65
N PHE A 95 7.72 0.33 -0.04
CA PHE A 95 6.67 -0.31 -0.84
C PHE A 95 6.11 0.62 -1.93
N GLU A 96 5.52 0.04 -2.97
CA GLU A 96 4.74 0.75 -3.99
C GLU A 96 3.25 0.51 -3.72
N GLY A 97 2.45 1.57 -3.61
CA GLY A 97 1.04 1.44 -3.23
C GLY A 97 0.24 2.71 -3.36
N ALA A 98 -0.98 2.70 -2.83
CA ALA A 98 -1.73 3.94 -2.61
C ALA A 98 -0.97 4.81 -1.59
N LEU A 99 -1.14 6.12 -1.67
CA LEU A 99 -0.57 7.05 -0.71
C LEU A 99 -0.99 6.66 0.72
N SER A 100 -0.01 6.47 1.59
CA SER A 100 -0.25 6.13 2.99
C SER A 100 -0.53 7.39 3.81
N GLU A 101 -1.28 7.25 4.89
CA GLU A 101 -1.52 8.33 5.86
C GLU A 101 -0.23 8.78 6.53
N GLU A 102 -0.15 10.05 6.91
CA GLU A 102 1.08 10.64 7.49
C GLU A 102 1.49 10.02 8.83
N ASP A 103 0.52 9.51 9.61
CA ASP A 103 0.75 8.92 10.93
C ASP A 103 1.29 7.49 10.87
N ASN A 104 1.16 6.83 9.73
CA ASN A 104 1.57 5.44 9.54
C ASN A 104 3.08 5.20 9.77
N PRO A 105 4.02 5.98 9.21
CA PRO A 105 5.44 5.83 9.53
C PRO A 105 5.75 6.21 10.99
N ALA A 106 5.06 7.20 11.57
CA ALA A 106 5.24 7.57 12.97
C ALA A 106 4.82 6.43 13.93
N GLU A 107 3.80 5.66 13.57
CA GLU A 107 3.44 4.45 14.30
C GLU A 107 4.56 3.40 14.28
N VAL A 108 5.18 3.17 13.11
CA VAL A 108 6.30 2.23 13.00
C VAL A 108 7.49 2.71 13.82
N ALA A 109 7.81 4.00 13.76
CA ALA A 109 8.88 4.58 14.57
C ALA A 109 8.68 4.32 16.07
N ARG A 110 7.47 4.54 16.59
CA ARG A 110 7.12 4.24 18.00
C ARG A 110 7.30 2.77 18.34
N ARG A 111 6.79 1.88 17.48
CA ARG A 111 6.86 0.44 17.71
C ARG A 111 8.29 -0.09 17.63
N SER A 112 9.12 0.50 16.78
CA SER A 112 10.51 0.09 16.61
C SER A 112 11.47 0.76 17.59
N GLY A 113 11.02 1.75 18.38
CA GLY A 113 11.88 2.50 19.29
C GLY A 113 12.77 3.53 18.58
N ALA A 114 12.37 3.98 17.41
CA ALA A 114 13.04 5.06 16.68
C ALA A 114 12.42 6.41 17.04
N ASN A 115 13.26 7.46 17.12
CA ASN A 115 12.81 8.82 17.41
C ASN A 115 13.04 9.79 16.25
N VAL A 116 13.74 9.38 15.19
CA VAL A 116 13.83 10.13 13.94
C VAL A 116 13.48 9.21 12.79
N TYR A 117 12.65 9.67 11.85
CA TYR A 117 12.49 8.96 10.59
C TYR A 117 12.55 9.91 9.39
N ILE A 118 13.15 9.42 8.32
CA ILE A 118 13.17 10.07 7.01
C ILE A 118 12.04 9.43 6.19
N ASN A 119 11.18 10.23 5.58
CA ASN A 119 10.09 9.74 4.73
C ASN A 119 10.22 10.30 3.32
N LEU A 120 10.30 9.40 2.33
CA LEU A 120 10.32 9.68 0.91
C LEU A 120 9.03 9.15 0.29
N VAL A 121 8.29 10.02 -0.38
CA VAL A 121 7.10 9.67 -1.15
C VAL A 121 7.27 10.21 -2.56
N GLU A 122 7.34 9.31 -3.52
CA GLU A 122 7.50 9.66 -4.94
C GLU A 122 6.34 9.08 -5.74
N TYR A 123 5.80 9.88 -6.65
CA TYR A 123 4.80 9.38 -7.59
C TYR A 123 5.45 8.37 -8.54
N SER A 124 4.86 7.18 -8.65
CA SER A 124 5.38 6.11 -9.51
C SER A 124 4.63 6.05 -10.84
N ARG A 125 3.32 5.78 -10.81
CA ARG A 125 2.49 5.61 -12.01
C ARG A 125 1.00 5.64 -11.69
N THR A 126 0.19 5.96 -12.68
CA THR A 126 -1.26 5.74 -12.63
C THR A 126 -1.58 4.37 -13.22
N ALA A 127 -2.25 3.51 -12.44
CA ALA A 127 -2.79 2.24 -12.93
C ALA A 127 -4.25 2.43 -13.34
N SER A 128 -4.53 2.35 -14.64
CA SER A 128 -5.87 2.44 -15.21
C SER A 128 -6.35 1.10 -15.76
N GLY A 129 -7.63 0.81 -15.63
CA GLY A 129 -8.23 -0.38 -16.22
C GLY A 129 -9.75 -0.31 -16.29
N THR A 130 -10.35 -1.37 -16.80
CA THR A 130 -11.80 -1.56 -16.80
C THR A 130 -12.13 -2.91 -16.19
N TYR A 131 -13.22 -2.97 -15.43
CA TYR A 131 -13.81 -4.24 -15.01
C TYR A 131 -15.27 -4.27 -15.43
N THR A 132 -15.73 -5.43 -15.89
CA THR A 132 -17.11 -5.65 -16.31
C THR A 132 -17.78 -6.59 -15.33
N THR A 133 -18.88 -6.14 -14.74
CA THR A 133 -19.73 -6.97 -13.88
C THR A 133 -21.01 -7.30 -14.63
N MET A 134 -21.39 -8.58 -14.65
CA MET A 134 -22.64 -9.02 -15.26
C MET A 134 -23.77 -8.89 -14.24
N MET A 135 -24.74 -8.01 -14.50
CA MET A 135 -25.95 -7.93 -13.67
C MET A 135 -27.04 -8.82 -14.27
N PRO A 136 -27.57 -9.81 -13.51
CA PRO A 136 -28.71 -10.60 -13.97
C PRO A 136 -29.97 -9.74 -14.02
N THR A 137 -30.76 -9.92 -15.06
CA THR A 137 -32.05 -9.25 -15.27
C THR A 137 -33.11 -10.30 -15.62
N THR A 138 -34.30 -10.15 -15.04
CA THR A 138 -35.43 -11.04 -15.29
C THR A 138 -36.61 -10.21 -15.77
N SER A 139 -37.11 -10.53 -16.96
CA SER A 139 -38.30 -9.89 -17.53
C SER A 139 -39.46 -10.88 -17.55
N HIS A 140 -40.64 -10.43 -17.13
CA HIS A 140 -41.88 -11.21 -17.18
C HIS A 140 -42.77 -10.65 -18.27
N THR A 141 -43.15 -11.49 -19.22
CA THR A 141 -44.10 -11.15 -20.29
C THR A 141 -45.39 -11.92 -20.06
N THR A 142 -46.49 -11.21 -19.82
CA THR A 142 -47.83 -11.78 -19.69
C THR A 142 -48.58 -11.64 -21.02
N THR A 143 -49.00 -12.76 -21.59
CA THR A 143 -49.79 -12.80 -22.82
C THR A 143 -51.22 -13.23 -22.48
N ASN A 144 -52.19 -12.37 -22.74
CA ASN A 144 -53.61 -12.67 -22.58
C ASN A 144 -54.21 -13.03 -23.95
N SER A 145 -54.99 -14.10 -24.00
CA SER A 145 -55.73 -14.53 -25.17
C SER A 145 -57.22 -14.57 -24.87
N ASN A 146 -58.03 -14.07 -25.79
CA ASN A 146 -59.47 -14.15 -25.73
C ASN A 146 -59.94 -14.80 -27.03
N ALA A 147 -60.75 -15.84 -26.92
CA ALA A 147 -61.35 -16.52 -28.04
C ALA A 147 -62.86 -16.50 -27.87
N SER A 148 -63.58 -16.14 -28.91
CA SER A 148 -65.04 -16.21 -28.93
C SER A 148 -65.52 -16.94 -30.16
N ALA A 149 -66.45 -17.86 -29.99
CA ALA A 149 -67.05 -18.66 -31.05
C ALA A 149 -68.58 -18.46 -31.05
N PHE A 150 -69.18 -18.48 -32.24
CA PHE A 150 -70.62 -18.32 -32.42
C PHE A 150 -71.16 -19.45 -33.32
N GLY A 151 -72.29 -20.03 -32.94
CA GLY A 151 -72.94 -21.11 -33.68
C GLY A 151 -74.45 -21.14 -33.49
N SER A 152 -75.11 -22.15 -34.08
CA SER A 152 -76.58 -22.31 -34.06
C SER A 152 -77.19 -22.43 -32.65
N GLY A 153 -76.37 -22.75 -31.63
CA GLY A 153 -76.77 -22.84 -30.22
C GLY A 153 -76.42 -21.62 -29.36
N GLY A 154 -75.84 -20.54 -29.92
CA GLY A 154 -75.49 -19.32 -29.19
C GLY A 154 -74.00 -18.95 -29.23
N TRP A 155 -73.61 -18.01 -28.36
CA TRP A 155 -72.24 -17.48 -28.26
C TRP A 155 -71.49 -18.11 -27.08
N ALA A 156 -70.20 -18.42 -27.29
CA ALA A 156 -69.29 -18.86 -26.24
C ALA A 156 -68.00 -18.05 -26.29
N SER A 157 -67.45 -17.69 -25.13
CA SER A 157 -66.14 -17.06 -25.03
C SER A 157 -65.28 -17.73 -23.97
N GLY A 158 -64.00 -17.85 -24.25
CA GLY A 158 -62.97 -18.26 -23.31
C GLY A 158 -61.83 -17.26 -23.29
N SER A 159 -61.20 -17.10 -22.14
CA SER A 159 -59.97 -16.32 -21.99
C SER A 159 -58.89 -17.18 -21.34
N GLY A 160 -57.65 -17.03 -21.79
CA GLY A 160 -56.47 -17.64 -21.19
C GLY A 160 -55.39 -16.59 -20.94
N SER A 161 -54.53 -16.84 -19.96
CA SER A 161 -53.36 -16.00 -19.69
C SER A 161 -52.14 -16.89 -19.53
N SER A 162 -51.06 -16.55 -20.23
CA SER A 162 -49.75 -17.22 -20.12
C SER A 162 -48.71 -16.24 -19.63
N THR A 163 -47.89 -16.62 -18.66
CA THR A 163 -46.75 -15.82 -18.19
C THR A 163 -45.46 -16.49 -18.64
N SER A 164 -44.64 -15.77 -19.40
CA SER A 164 -43.31 -16.19 -19.82
C SER A 164 -42.24 -15.41 -19.05
N MET A 165 -41.19 -16.08 -18.61
CA MET A 165 -40.06 -15.46 -17.92
C MET A 165 -38.82 -15.53 -18.81
N THR A 166 -38.16 -14.39 -19.02
CA THR A 166 -36.91 -14.31 -19.78
C THR A 166 -35.77 -13.92 -18.86
N TYR A 167 -34.76 -14.78 -18.77
CA TYR A 167 -33.51 -14.51 -18.07
C TYR A 167 -32.50 -13.90 -19.05
N SER A 168 -31.92 -12.77 -18.68
CA SER A 168 -30.87 -12.09 -19.45
C SER A 168 -29.82 -11.52 -18.51
N SER A 169 -28.64 -11.17 -19.03
CA SER A 169 -27.61 -10.45 -18.28
C SER A 169 -27.19 -9.20 -19.04
N VAL A 170 -27.02 -8.11 -18.31
CA VAL A 170 -26.54 -6.84 -18.87
C VAL A 170 -25.11 -6.60 -18.35
N PRO A 171 -24.11 -6.41 -19.24
CA PRO A 171 -22.76 -6.07 -18.82
C PRO A 171 -22.72 -4.62 -18.33
N ILE A 172 -22.19 -4.40 -17.13
CA ILE A 172 -21.86 -3.07 -16.62
C ILE A 172 -20.35 -2.96 -16.54
N THR A 173 -19.78 -2.19 -17.45
CA THR A 173 -18.35 -1.87 -17.46
C THR A 173 -18.09 -0.59 -16.68
N ARG A 174 -17.14 -0.66 -15.74
CA ARG A 174 -16.64 0.49 -14.96
C ARG A 174 -15.16 0.66 -15.22
N SER A 175 -14.75 1.89 -15.51
CA SER A 175 -13.35 2.27 -15.59
C SER A 175 -12.83 2.69 -14.22
N TYR A 176 -11.58 2.37 -13.93
CA TYR A 176 -10.86 2.85 -12.75
C TYR A 176 -9.52 3.44 -13.14
N SER A 177 -9.08 4.40 -12.35
CA SER A 177 -7.75 5.02 -12.42
C SER A 177 -7.27 5.22 -10.99
N VAL A 178 -6.13 4.63 -10.64
CA VAL A 178 -5.57 4.69 -9.29
C VAL A 178 -4.11 5.04 -9.36
N ASP A 179 -3.73 6.15 -8.72
CA ASP A 179 -2.34 6.57 -8.60
C ASP A 179 -1.58 5.69 -7.62
N ARG A 180 -0.35 5.34 -8.00
CA ARG A 180 0.59 4.55 -7.22
C ARG A 180 1.81 5.39 -6.88
N TYR A 181 2.23 5.30 -5.63
CA TYR A 181 3.36 6.02 -5.06
C TYR A 181 4.38 5.02 -4.55
N ALA A 182 5.65 5.25 -4.87
CA ALA A 182 6.78 4.61 -4.23
C ALA A 182 7.02 5.33 -2.89
N GLN A 183 6.93 4.59 -1.79
CA GLN A 183 7.03 5.10 -0.44
C GLN A 183 8.17 4.39 0.27
N SER A 184 9.04 5.16 0.92
CA SER A 184 10.15 4.63 1.69
C SER A 184 10.33 5.43 2.98
N ALA A 185 10.49 4.74 4.09
CA ALA A 185 10.85 5.33 5.36
C ALA A 185 12.09 4.65 5.95
N VAL A 186 12.99 5.45 6.48
CA VAL A 186 14.20 4.98 7.17
C VAL A 186 14.16 5.49 8.61
N PHE A 187 14.34 4.57 9.55
CA PHE A 187 14.11 4.81 10.98
C PHE A 187 15.44 4.83 11.74
N TYR A 188 15.65 5.89 12.50
CA TYR A 188 16.88 6.15 13.25
C TYR A 188 16.58 6.40 14.73
N LEU A 189 17.58 6.08 15.54
CA LEU A 189 17.66 6.48 16.95
C LEU A 189 18.82 7.46 17.11
N CYS A 190 18.50 8.70 17.48
CA CYS A 190 19.44 9.80 17.67
C CYS A 190 19.35 10.31 19.11
N ASP A 191 20.47 10.68 19.74
CA ASP A 191 20.48 11.34 21.05
C ASP A 191 20.07 12.82 20.95
#